data_AF-A0A2N9MMF2-F1
#
_entry.id   AF-A0A2N9MMF2-F1
#
_cell.length_a   1.000
_cell.length_b   1.000
_cell.length_c   1.000
_cell.angle_alpha   90.00
_cell.angle_beta   90.00
_cell.angle_gamma   90.00
#
_symmetry.space_group_name_H-M   'P 1'
#
loop_
_entity.id
_entity.type
_entity.pdbx_description
1 polymer ?
#
loop_
_entity_poly.entity_id
_entity_poly.type
_entity_poly.pdbx_seq_one_letter_code
_entity_poly.pdbx_strand_id
1 'polypeptide(L)'
;MSSNTSEGTPFLYARHASADFNARMEGWLSGMTSAVRQAMGENLVALILGGGYGRGEGGVLRVGEEERPYNDLDFVLIVRRKGSLPWQQLDGIKHKYEKLIGIDVDYSRPLTVDDVRRWPPTLMWSDLLHGHRVLDGPSDILAANAPEMPSERLAPIEATRLLLNRGAGLLWAQRILRGCEAAPDADFIRRNYYKCALALGDALLISHGRFRTPYTARNQRLSTLLGESAVPLAFDLRSLYDEALQFKFWPGEFPSAPEAAQLDELARQWGEVFLYVEGRRAHRAFRGAREYADSGGLREPEQNSPRQWPRNLVKNRRFGLWSLRYPRERLYRELPILLGLCEAVPDWPERSARFLTVWKQVN
;
A
#
# COMPACT_ATOMS: atom_id res chain seq x y z
N MET A 1 -18.39 -9.70 31.80
CA MET A 1 -17.80 -11.03 32.02
C MET A 1 -17.46 -11.58 30.64
N SER A 2 -16.23 -11.63 30.15
CA SER A 2 -14.92 -11.73 30.82
C SER A 2 -13.95 -10.69 30.25
N SER A 3 -13.42 -9.85 31.13
CA SER A 3 -12.25 -9.00 30.87
C SER A 3 -11.01 -9.90 30.89
N ASN A 4 -10.54 -10.30 29.71
CA ASN A 4 -9.24 -10.93 29.58
C ASN A 4 -8.20 -9.82 29.49
N THR A 5 -7.81 -9.28 30.65
CA THR A 5 -6.53 -8.59 30.79
C THR A 5 -5.45 -9.65 30.61
N SER A 6 -4.96 -9.82 29.37
CA SER A 6 -3.82 -10.69 29.09
C SER A 6 -2.56 -10.03 29.67
N GLU A 7 -2.24 -10.33 30.92
CA GLU A 7 -0.87 -10.25 31.39
C GLU A 7 0.00 -11.19 30.53
N GLY A 8 1.06 -10.63 29.95
CA GLY A 8 2.36 -11.29 30.00
C GLY A 8 3.02 -11.76 28.70
N THR A 9 2.39 -11.69 27.51
CA THR A 9 3.11 -11.97 26.26
C THR A 9 3.48 -10.66 25.55
N PRO A 10 4.78 -10.34 25.41
CA PRO A 10 5.21 -9.17 24.65
C PRO A 10 4.68 -9.22 23.21
N PHE A 11 4.30 -8.07 22.68
CA PHE A 11 3.91 -7.97 21.28
C PHE A 11 5.13 -8.25 20.38
N LEU A 12 4.97 -9.10 19.37
CA LEU A 12 6.02 -9.37 18.38
C LEU A 12 5.77 -8.51 17.15
N TYR A 13 6.70 -7.61 16.84
CA TYR A 13 6.70 -6.75 15.65
C TYR A 13 7.05 -7.51 14.36
N ALA A 14 7.77 -8.63 14.50
CA ALA A 14 7.97 -9.61 13.43
C ALA A 14 7.97 -11.01 14.05
N ARG A 15 6.88 -11.77 13.85
CA ARG A 15 6.70 -13.11 14.45
C ARG A 15 7.73 -14.14 14.00
N HIS A 16 8.31 -13.96 12.81
CA HIS A 16 9.36 -14.83 12.25
C HIS A 16 10.77 -14.44 12.67
N ALA A 17 10.95 -13.30 13.34
CA ALA A 17 12.25 -12.82 13.79
C ALA A 17 12.65 -13.39 15.16
N SER A 18 13.90 -13.15 15.55
CA SER A 18 14.41 -13.48 16.89
C SER A 18 13.72 -12.67 18.01
N ALA A 19 13.84 -13.17 19.24
CA ALA A 19 13.41 -12.44 20.43
C ALA A 19 14.19 -11.12 20.60
N ASP A 20 15.50 -11.14 20.30
CA ASP A 20 16.38 -9.96 20.39
C ASP A 20 16.00 -8.87 19.39
N PHE A 21 15.61 -9.24 18.18
CA PHE A 21 15.04 -8.29 17.22
C PHE A 21 13.80 -7.61 17.77
N ASN A 22 12.85 -8.39 18.28
CA ASN A 22 11.60 -7.85 18.82
C ASN A 22 11.82 -7.00 20.08
N ALA A 23 12.77 -7.36 20.94
CA ALA A 23 13.15 -6.57 22.11
C ALA A 23 13.79 -5.22 21.74
N ARG A 24 14.65 -5.18 20.71
CA ARG A 24 15.22 -3.93 20.19
C ARG A 24 14.14 -3.03 19.57
N MET A 25 13.24 -3.61 18.78
CA MET A 25 12.08 -2.89 18.22
C MET A 25 11.21 -2.28 19.33
N GLU A 26 10.91 -3.05 20.38
CA GLU A 26 10.16 -2.55 21.54
C GLU A 26 10.87 -1.38 22.21
N GLY A 27 12.19 -1.47 22.44
CA GLY A 27 12.98 -0.39 23.02
C GLY A 27 12.94 0.90 22.19
N TRP A 28 13.10 0.80 20.86
CA TRP A 28 13.01 1.95 19.96
C TRP A 28 11.61 2.57 19.95
N LEU A 29 10.57 1.74 19.83
CA LEU A 29 9.18 2.20 19.74
C LEU A 29 8.69 2.80 21.06
N SER A 30 9.05 2.22 22.20
CA SER A 30 8.76 2.79 23.53
C SER A 30 9.43 4.15 23.72
N GLY A 31 10.70 4.29 23.32
CA GLY A 31 11.42 5.56 23.37
C GLY A 31 10.80 6.63 22.47
N MET A 32 10.45 6.26 21.24
CA MET A 32 9.83 7.18 20.28
C MET A 32 8.43 7.60 20.74
N THR A 33 7.65 6.65 21.25
CA THR A 33 6.32 6.91 21.81
C THR A 33 6.39 7.93 22.93
N SER A 34 7.34 7.77 23.86
CA SER A 34 7.57 8.73 24.95
C SER A 34 7.93 10.12 24.43
N ALA A 35 8.80 10.21 23.41
CA ALA A 35 9.19 11.48 22.80
C ALA A 35 8.02 12.17 22.08
N VAL A 36 7.20 11.42 21.34
CA VAL A 36 6.02 11.94 20.65
C VAL A 36 4.97 12.41 21.66
N ARG A 37 4.73 11.63 22.73
CA ARG A 37 3.84 12.01 23.84
C ARG A 37 4.31 13.30 24.51
N GLN A 38 5.60 13.43 24.78
CA GLN A 38 6.16 14.65 25.37
C GLN A 38 5.99 15.87 24.45
N ALA A 39 6.28 15.73 23.16
CA ALA A 39 6.15 16.82 22.19
C ALA A 39 4.68 17.27 22.03
N MET A 40 3.76 16.30 21.95
CA MET A 40 2.35 16.56 21.66
C MET A 40 1.51 16.92 22.89
N GLY A 41 1.96 16.51 24.08
CA GLY A 41 1.25 16.67 25.35
C GLY A 41 -0.19 16.14 25.28
N GLU A 42 -1.13 16.93 25.81
CA GLU A 42 -2.57 16.61 25.83
C GLU A 42 -3.21 16.57 24.43
N ASN A 43 -2.54 17.08 23.39
CA ASN A 43 -3.11 17.06 22.05
C ASN A 43 -3.07 15.65 21.44
N LEU A 44 -2.17 14.77 21.86
CA LEU A 44 -2.12 13.39 21.39
C LEU A 44 -3.18 12.56 22.12
N VAL A 45 -4.12 12.01 21.36
CA VAL A 45 -5.15 11.09 21.86
C VAL A 45 -4.63 9.66 21.77
N ALA A 46 -4.04 9.30 20.63
CA ALA A 46 -3.41 8.00 20.45
C ALA A 46 -2.28 8.04 19.41
N LEU A 47 -1.26 7.22 19.62
CA LEU A 47 -0.20 6.91 18.66
C LEU A 47 -0.35 5.44 18.24
N ILE A 48 -0.51 5.21 16.95
CA ILE A 48 -0.80 3.89 16.40
C ILE A 48 0.27 3.54 15.39
N LEU A 49 0.87 2.35 15.52
CA LEU A 49 1.74 1.75 14.52
C LEU A 49 0.90 0.89 13.58
N GLY A 50 0.90 1.23 12.30
CA GLY A 50 0.30 0.44 11.22
C GLY A 50 1.34 -0.43 10.50
N GLY A 51 1.05 -0.76 9.24
CA GLY A 51 2.02 -1.42 8.37
C GLY A 51 2.42 -2.83 8.82
N GLY A 52 3.57 -3.32 8.35
CA GLY A 52 4.09 -4.65 8.66
C GLY A 52 4.29 -4.86 10.16
N TYR A 53 4.98 -3.93 10.82
CA TYR A 53 5.31 -4.06 12.24
C TYR A 53 4.09 -3.94 13.15
N GLY A 54 3.10 -3.10 12.81
CA GLY A 54 1.84 -3.03 13.55
C GLY A 54 1.02 -4.32 13.50
N ARG A 55 1.24 -5.18 12.50
CA ARG A 55 0.62 -6.51 12.37
C ARG A 55 1.43 -7.65 12.98
N GLY A 56 2.66 -7.38 13.41
CA GLY A 56 3.63 -8.41 13.78
C GLY A 56 4.20 -9.17 12.58
N GLU A 57 4.21 -8.54 11.41
CA GLU A 57 4.57 -9.10 10.10
C GLU A 57 5.61 -8.23 9.40
N GLY A 58 6.45 -7.52 10.17
CA GLY A 58 7.51 -6.69 9.64
C GLY A 58 8.60 -7.49 8.95
N GLY A 59 9.08 -7.02 7.81
CA GLY A 59 10.22 -7.59 7.10
C GLY A 59 11.51 -7.45 7.89
N VAL A 60 12.38 -8.45 7.75
CA VAL A 60 13.63 -8.55 8.50
C VAL A 60 14.76 -8.83 7.53
N LEU A 61 15.74 -7.93 7.51
CA LEU A 61 16.98 -8.12 6.78
C LEU A 61 18.00 -8.80 7.71
N ARG A 62 18.58 -9.92 7.27
CA ARG A 62 19.71 -10.54 7.95
C ARG A 62 21.01 -10.02 7.36
N VAL A 63 21.85 -9.40 8.19
CA VAL A 63 23.17 -8.89 7.83
C VAL A 63 24.19 -9.56 8.75
N GLY A 64 24.81 -10.63 8.24
CA GLY A 64 25.62 -11.53 9.09
C GLY A 64 24.73 -12.22 10.13
N GLU A 65 25.10 -12.12 11.41
CA GLU A 65 24.32 -12.65 12.54
C GLU A 65 23.24 -11.67 13.05
N GLU A 66 23.21 -10.43 12.53
CA GLU A 66 22.29 -9.39 13.00
C GLU A 66 21.01 -9.32 12.15
N GLU A 67 19.86 -9.27 12.82
CA GLU A 67 18.58 -8.95 12.20
C GLU A 67 18.31 -7.44 12.25
N ARG A 68 17.90 -6.85 11.13
CA ARG A 68 17.57 -5.42 11.01
C ARG A 68 16.19 -5.22 10.41
N PRO A 69 15.46 -4.17 10.80
CA PRO A 69 14.18 -3.87 10.17
C PRO A 69 14.41 -3.42 8.72
N TYR A 70 13.43 -3.65 7.85
CA TYR A 70 13.57 -3.43 6.41
C TYR A 70 12.53 -2.47 5.83
N ASN A 71 11.27 -2.63 6.19
CA ASN A 71 10.19 -1.76 5.72
C ASN A 71 9.99 -0.56 6.64
N ASP A 72 9.31 0.46 6.16
CA ASP A 72 9.09 1.71 6.88
C ASP A 72 8.23 1.52 8.16
N LEU A 73 8.32 2.50 9.08
CA LEU A 73 7.43 2.61 10.24
C LEU A 73 6.30 3.61 9.95
N ASP A 74 5.09 3.08 9.72
CA ASP A 74 3.89 3.88 9.46
C ASP A 74 3.15 4.23 10.76
N PHE A 75 3.12 5.51 11.14
CA PHE A 75 2.42 6.00 12.32
C PHE A 75 1.13 6.76 11.99
N VAL A 76 0.07 6.42 12.71
CA VAL A 76 -1.18 7.17 12.73
C VAL A 76 -1.30 7.98 14.01
N LEU A 77 -1.44 9.28 13.85
CA LEU A 77 -1.62 10.24 14.94
C LEU A 77 -3.11 10.56 15.08
N ILE A 78 -3.71 10.15 16.20
CA ILE A 78 -5.03 10.64 16.61
C ILE A 78 -4.81 11.81 17.57
N VAL A 79 -5.37 12.96 17.24
CA VAL A 79 -5.18 14.22 17.95
C VAL A 79 -6.50 14.86 18.32
N ARG A 80 -6.49 15.73 19.33
CA ARG A 80 -7.64 16.57 19.66
C ARG A 80 -7.82 17.70 18.63
N ARG A 81 -6.72 18.31 18.20
CA ARG A 81 -6.70 19.47 17.29
C ARG A 81 -5.65 19.29 16.20
N LYS A 82 -6.08 19.31 14.93
CA LYS A 82 -5.21 19.16 13.75
C LYS A 82 -4.31 20.37 13.46
N GLY A 83 -4.71 21.55 13.90
CA GLY A 83 -4.00 22.81 13.58
C GLY A 83 -2.80 23.13 14.48
N SER A 84 -2.57 22.35 15.53
CA SER A 84 -1.61 22.67 16.59
C SER A 84 -0.59 21.53 16.79
N LEU A 85 -0.06 20.98 15.70
CA LEU A 85 0.97 19.97 15.78
C LEU A 85 2.36 20.62 15.79
N PRO A 86 3.27 20.19 16.69
CA PRO A 86 4.63 20.67 16.75
C PRO A 86 5.49 19.97 15.69
N TRP A 87 5.19 20.19 14.40
CA TRP A 87 5.82 19.47 13.29
C TRP A 87 7.33 19.50 13.32
N GLN A 88 7.95 20.63 13.66
CA GLN A 88 9.41 20.71 13.79
C GLN A 88 9.98 19.74 14.84
N GLN A 89 9.27 19.53 15.95
CA GLN A 89 9.69 18.56 16.98
C GLN A 89 9.44 17.12 16.52
N LEU A 90 8.29 16.87 15.89
CA LEU A 90 7.97 15.56 15.32
C LEU A 90 8.97 15.18 14.23
N ASP A 91 9.35 16.11 13.36
CA ASP A 91 10.38 15.92 12.35
C ASP A 91 11.72 15.62 13.01
N GLY A 92 12.10 16.34 14.08
CA GLY A 92 13.30 16.03 14.85
C GLY A 92 13.30 14.60 15.43
N ILE A 93 12.15 14.14 15.93
CA ILE A 93 11.97 12.78 16.43
C ILE A 93 12.07 11.78 15.27
N LYS A 94 11.36 12.00 14.16
CA LYS A 94 11.43 11.21 12.93
C LYS A 94 12.89 11.01 12.50
N HIS A 95 13.63 12.09 12.24
CA HIS A 95 15.02 12.00 11.78
C HIS A 95 15.95 11.31 12.77
N LYS A 96 15.72 11.46 14.09
CA LYS A 96 16.49 10.74 15.11
C LYS A 96 16.29 9.23 14.98
N TYR A 97 15.04 8.77 14.89
CA TYR A 97 14.73 7.35 14.83
C TYR A 97 15.02 6.73 13.46
N GLU A 98 14.88 7.47 12.36
CA GLU A 98 15.32 7.01 11.04
C GLU A 98 16.82 6.68 11.03
N LYS A 99 17.65 7.56 11.61
CA LYS A 99 19.10 7.32 11.73
C LYS A 99 19.43 6.16 12.66
N LEU A 100 18.68 6.00 13.75
CA LEU A 100 18.94 4.96 14.75
C LEU A 100 18.54 3.57 14.23
N ILE A 101 17.42 3.48 13.53
CA ILE A 101 16.79 2.23 13.11
C ILE A 101 17.28 1.84 11.69
N GLY A 102 17.59 2.83 10.84
CA GLY A 102 18.06 2.61 9.47
C GLY A 102 16.95 2.42 8.43
N ILE A 103 15.72 2.82 8.75
CA ILE A 103 14.54 2.78 7.86
C ILE A 103 13.74 4.08 8.01
N ASP A 104 12.88 4.38 7.04
CA ASP A 104 12.05 5.57 7.06
C ASP A 104 10.97 5.51 8.15
N VAL A 105 10.64 6.66 8.72
CA VAL A 105 9.59 6.83 9.73
C VAL A 105 8.57 7.84 9.21
N ASP A 106 7.32 7.42 9.06
CA ASP A 106 6.29 8.27 8.48
C ASP A 106 5.12 8.51 9.42
N TYR A 107 4.84 9.79 9.68
CA TYR A 107 3.60 10.21 10.31
C TYR A 107 2.55 10.47 9.23
N SER A 108 1.40 9.81 9.37
CA SER A 108 0.22 10.16 8.58
C SER A 108 -0.25 11.58 8.87
N ARG A 109 -1.15 12.08 8.02
CA ARG A 109 -1.88 13.31 8.32
C ARG A 109 -2.66 13.16 9.64
N PRO A 110 -2.68 14.18 10.52
CA PRO A 110 -3.32 14.07 11.81
C PRO A 110 -4.82 13.83 11.65
N LEU A 111 -5.32 12.82 12.35
CA LEU A 111 -6.73 12.46 12.42
C LEU A 111 -7.30 12.85 13.79
N THR A 112 -8.58 13.16 13.82
CA THR A 112 -9.36 13.21 15.06
C THR A 112 -10.16 11.93 15.18
N VAL A 113 -10.67 11.62 16.37
CA VAL A 113 -11.63 10.52 16.59
C VAL A 113 -12.83 10.65 15.64
N ASP A 114 -13.23 11.89 15.36
CA ASP A 114 -14.33 12.20 14.46
C ASP A 114 -14.03 11.87 12.98
N ASP A 115 -12.76 11.93 12.57
CA ASP A 115 -12.36 11.42 11.25
C ASP A 115 -12.40 9.90 11.19
N VAL A 116 -11.98 9.23 12.28
CA VAL A 116 -12.04 7.76 12.40
C VAL A 116 -13.47 7.27 12.22
N ARG A 117 -14.44 7.94 12.86
CA ARG A 117 -15.89 7.67 12.71
C ARG A 117 -16.43 7.82 11.29
N ARG A 118 -15.73 8.56 10.44
CA ARG A 118 -16.12 8.86 9.06
C ARG A 118 -15.18 8.23 8.04
N TRP A 119 -14.37 7.25 8.44
CA TRP A 119 -13.46 6.58 7.52
C TRP A 119 -14.24 5.94 6.36
N PRO A 120 -13.82 6.20 5.11
CA PRO A 120 -14.38 5.50 3.97
C PRO A 120 -13.96 4.02 4.00
N PRO A 121 -14.76 3.10 3.44
CA PRO A 121 -14.47 1.66 3.42
C PRO A 121 -13.39 1.32 2.37
N THR A 122 -12.17 1.80 2.57
CA THR A 122 -11.02 1.54 1.70
C THR A 122 -10.15 0.42 2.27
N LEU A 123 -9.37 -0.22 1.41
CA LEU A 123 -8.38 -1.23 1.76
C LEU A 123 -7.41 -0.69 2.83
N MET A 124 -6.96 0.55 2.67
CA MET A 124 -6.03 1.18 3.62
C MET A 124 -6.61 1.28 5.04
N TRP A 125 -7.85 1.75 5.19
CA TRP A 125 -8.48 1.88 6.51
C TRP A 125 -8.91 0.54 7.08
N SER A 126 -9.37 -0.39 6.23
CA SER A 126 -9.62 -1.77 6.62
C SER A 126 -8.35 -2.43 7.16
N ASP A 127 -7.22 -2.33 6.45
CA ASP A 127 -5.96 -2.91 6.88
C ASP A 127 -5.45 -2.29 8.19
N LEU A 128 -5.58 -0.98 8.35
CA LEU A 128 -5.22 -0.33 9.61
C LEU A 128 -6.12 -0.82 10.75
N LEU A 129 -7.44 -0.85 10.56
CA LEU A 129 -8.40 -1.28 11.58
C LEU A 129 -8.13 -2.71 12.07
N HIS A 130 -7.81 -3.63 11.15
CA HIS A 130 -7.61 -5.05 11.46
C HIS A 130 -6.14 -5.43 11.71
N GLY A 131 -5.22 -4.48 11.59
CA GLY A 131 -3.79 -4.76 11.54
C GLY A 131 -2.93 -3.60 12.03
N HIS A 132 -3.01 -3.32 13.33
CA HIS A 132 -2.26 -2.25 13.98
C HIS A 132 -1.86 -2.60 15.41
N ARG A 133 -0.98 -1.77 15.96
CA ARG A 133 -0.65 -1.73 17.38
C ARG A 133 -0.84 -0.31 17.91
N VAL A 134 -1.70 -0.13 18.90
CA VAL A 134 -1.75 1.12 19.68
C VAL A 134 -0.55 1.14 20.63
N LEU A 135 0.32 2.14 20.48
CA LEU A 135 1.51 2.33 21.31
C LEU A 135 1.25 3.28 22.49
N ASP A 136 0.36 4.26 22.29
CA ASP A 136 -0.10 5.18 23.34
C ASP A 136 -1.57 5.52 23.08
N GLY A 137 -2.36 5.65 24.14
CA GLY A 137 -3.80 5.91 24.11
C GLY A 137 -4.65 4.65 24.36
N PRO A 138 -5.98 4.77 24.28
CA PRO A 138 -6.89 3.64 24.46
C PRO A 138 -6.63 2.54 23.42
N SER A 139 -6.45 1.29 23.87
CA SER A 139 -6.09 0.17 22.98
C SER A 139 -7.17 -0.17 21.95
N ASP A 140 -8.42 0.19 22.22
CA ASP A 140 -9.58 -0.03 21.37
C ASP A 140 -9.99 1.22 20.56
N ILE A 141 -9.18 2.28 20.55
CA ILE A 141 -9.54 3.60 19.97
C ILE A 141 -10.07 3.50 18.53
N LEU A 142 -9.53 2.59 17.72
CA LEU A 142 -10.00 2.35 16.36
C LEU A 142 -11.28 1.51 16.34
N ALA A 143 -11.30 0.35 17.01
CA ALA A 143 -12.45 -0.55 17.01
C ALA A 143 -13.71 0.10 17.63
N ALA A 144 -13.53 0.97 18.63
CA ALA A 144 -14.62 1.66 19.31
C ALA A 144 -15.20 2.84 18.50
N ASN A 145 -14.51 3.33 17.47
CA ASN A 145 -14.91 4.54 16.75
C ASN A 145 -15.04 4.37 15.24
N ALA A 146 -14.32 3.45 14.61
CA ALA A 146 -14.39 3.26 13.17
C ALA A 146 -15.71 2.58 12.76
N PRO A 147 -16.22 2.87 11.55
CA PRO A 147 -17.28 2.06 10.94
C PRO A 147 -16.86 0.59 10.83
N GLU A 148 -17.84 -0.31 10.82
CA GLU A 148 -17.60 -1.71 10.51
C GLU A 148 -17.07 -1.84 9.07
N MET A 149 -15.89 -2.43 8.90
CA MET A 149 -15.20 -2.54 7.61
C MET A 149 -14.60 -3.94 7.42
N PRO A 150 -15.41 -5.01 7.32
CA PRO A 150 -14.88 -6.36 7.22
C PRO A 150 -13.99 -6.51 5.97
N SER A 151 -12.76 -6.98 6.17
CA SER A 151 -11.71 -7.07 5.13
C SER A 151 -12.12 -7.87 3.88
N GLU A 152 -13.12 -8.73 4.01
CA GLU A 152 -13.69 -9.58 2.96
C GLU A 152 -14.69 -8.86 2.07
N ARG A 153 -15.28 -7.76 2.56
CA ARG A 153 -16.33 -7.03 1.86
C ARG A 153 -15.80 -5.71 1.29
N LEU A 154 -14.50 -5.65 1.01
CA LEU A 154 -13.92 -4.53 0.28
C LEU A 154 -14.62 -4.36 -1.06
N ALA A 155 -14.91 -3.11 -1.42
CA ALA A 155 -15.49 -2.81 -2.71
C ALA A 155 -14.56 -3.29 -3.83
N PRO A 156 -15.08 -3.87 -4.94
CA PRO A 156 -14.24 -4.41 -6.02
C PRO A 156 -13.24 -3.40 -6.61
N ILE A 157 -13.55 -2.10 -6.54
CA ILE A 157 -12.66 -1.01 -6.98
C ILE A 157 -11.35 -0.93 -6.17
N GLU A 158 -11.28 -1.49 -4.96
CA GLU A 158 -10.06 -1.51 -4.16
C GLU A 158 -8.97 -2.38 -4.79
N ALA A 159 -9.34 -3.48 -5.46
CA ALA A 159 -8.39 -4.30 -6.23
C ALA A 159 -7.79 -3.49 -7.39
N THR A 160 -8.63 -2.73 -8.10
CA THR A 160 -8.21 -1.84 -9.19
C THR A 160 -7.31 -0.71 -8.69
N ARG A 161 -7.63 -0.08 -7.55
CA ARG A 161 -6.81 0.96 -6.91
C ARG A 161 -5.46 0.40 -6.45
N LEU A 162 -5.46 -0.79 -5.87
CA LEU A 162 -4.23 -1.51 -5.50
C LEU A 162 -3.35 -1.74 -6.75
N LEU A 163 -3.91 -2.29 -7.82
CA LEU A 163 -3.16 -2.55 -9.05
C LEU A 163 -2.68 -1.26 -9.72
N LEU A 164 -3.45 -0.17 -9.71
CA LEU A 164 -3.00 1.14 -10.19
C LEU A 164 -1.77 1.61 -9.40
N ASN A 165 -1.81 1.51 -8.07
CA ASN A 165 -0.70 1.93 -7.21
C ASN A 165 0.57 1.14 -7.51
N ARG A 166 0.44 -0.16 -7.74
CA ARG A 166 1.59 -1.06 -7.94
C ARG A 166 2.14 -1.01 -9.35
N GLY A 167 1.27 -0.88 -10.35
CA GLY A 167 1.71 -0.64 -11.72
C GLY A 167 2.37 0.73 -11.89
N ALA A 168 1.96 1.77 -11.13
CA ALA A 168 2.69 3.04 -11.10
C ALA A 168 4.11 2.90 -10.50
N GLY A 169 4.27 2.08 -9.46
CA GLY A 169 5.59 1.73 -8.92
C GLY A 169 6.46 0.98 -9.93
N LEU A 170 5.86 0.06 -10.69
CA LEU A 170 6.53 -0.66 -11.77
C LEU A 170 6.95 0.27 -12.92
N LEU A 171 6.08 1.20 -13.31
CA LEU A 171 6.38 2.24 -14.29
C LEU A 171 7.56 3.12 -13.82
N TRP A 172 7.61 3.47 -12.54
CA TRP A 172 8.72 4.23 -11.98
C TRP A 172 10.03 3.43 -12.03
N ALA A 173 10.00 2.14 -11.68
CA ALA A 173 11.15 1.26 -11.82
C ALA A 173 11.66 1.17 -13.28
N GLN A 174 10.77 1.06 -14.27
CA GLN A 174 11.13 1.10 -15.69
C GLN A 174 11.79 2.43 -16.08
N ARG A 175 11.31 3.56 -15.54
CA ARG A 175 11.93 4.89 -15.80
C ARG A 175 13.35 4.97 -15.27
N ILE A 176 13.62 4.39 -14.10
CA ILE A 176 14.96 4.33 -13.52
C ILE A 176 15.89 3.49 -14.41
N LEU A 177 15.48 2.28 -14.79
CA LEU A 177 16.29 1.42 -15.67
C LEU A 177 16.55 2.04 -17.05
N ARG A 178 15.62 2.85 -17.56
CA ARG A 178 15.77 3.59 -18.83
C ARG A 178 16.55 4.90 -18.69
N GLY A 179 17.11 5.20 -17.51
CA GLY A 179 17.87 6.42 -17.27
C GLY A 179 17.04 7.71 -17.31
N CYS A 180 15.72 7.62 -17.20
CA CYS A 180 14.82 8.79 -17.22
C CYS A 180 14.74 9.48 -15.85
N GLU A 181 15.05 8.76 -14.75
CA GLU A 181 15.07 9.27 -13.38
C GLU A 181 16.17 8.57 -12.57
N ALA A 182 16.69 9.25 -11.55
CA ALA A 182 17.58 8.62 -10.57
C ALA A 182 16.79 7.71 -9.63
N ALA A 183 17.39 6.59 -9.24
CA ALA A 183 16.84 5.74 -8.19
C ALA A 183 16.85 6.51 -6.84
N PRO A 184 15.74 6.52 -6.08
CA PRO A 184 15.74 7.08 -4.72
C PRO A 184 16.73 6.36 -3.79
N ASP A 185 16.83 5.03 -3.96
CA ASP A 185 17.73 4.14 -3.25
C ASP A 185 18.04 2.91 -4.11
N ALA A 186 19.11 2.17 -3.77
CA ALA A 186 19.57 1.00 -4.53
C ALA A 186 18.55 -0.15 -4.57
N ASP A 187 17.63 -0.19 -3.62
CA ASP A 187 16.65 -1.27 -3.46
C ASP A 187 15.30 -0.94 -4.12
N PHE A 188 15.11 0.29 -4.61
CA PHE A 188 13.83 0.81 -5.10
C PHE A 188 13.17 -0.09 -6.16
N ILE A 189 13.95 -0.56 -7.15
CA ILE A 189 13.46 -1.39 -8.24
C ILE A 189 12.98 -2.74 -7.71
N ARG A 190 13.84 -3.41 -6.92
CA ARG A 190 13.56 -4.71 -6.31
C ARG A 190 12.32 -4.65 -5.41
N ARG A 191 12.24 -3.64 -4.56
CA ARG A 191 11.11 -3.41 -3.65
C ARG A 191 9.80 -3.19 -4.41
N ASN A 192 9.80 -2.45 -5.52
CA ASN A 192 8.60 -2.23 -6.32
C ASN A 192 8.18 -3.47 -7.14
N TYR A 193 9.14 -4.26 -7.63
CA TYR A 193 8.87 -5.54 -8.28
C TYR A 193 8.09 -6.48 -7.37
N TYR A 194 8.63 -6.79 -6.18
CA TYR A 194 7.95 -7.73 -5.27
C TYR A 194 6.67 -7.16 -4.65
N LYS A 195 6.59 -5.83 -4.41
CA LYS A 195 5.32 -5.19 -4.02
C LYS A 195 4.26 -5.36 -5.11
N CYS A 196 4.64 -5.32 -6.39
CA CYS A 196 3.72 -5.55 -7.49
C CYS A 196 3.33 -7.03 -7.62
N ALA A 197 4.31 -7.95 -7.60
CA ALA A 197 4.08 -9.40 -7.61
C ALA A 197 3.12 -9.84 -6.50
N LEU A 198 3.34 -9.39 -5.27
CA LEU A 198 2.45 -9.65 -4.13
C LEU A 198 1.04 -9.09 -4.37
N ALA A 199 0.93 -7.90 -4.95
CA ALA A 199 -0.36 -7.28 -5.18
C ALA A 199 -1.19 -7.96 -6.27
N LEU A 200 -0.59 -8.73 -7.17
CA LEU A 200 -1.33 -9.49 -8.18
C LEU A 200 -2.27 -10.52 -7.51
N GLY A 201 -1.75 -11.28 -6.54
CA GLY A 201 -2.57 -12.23 -5.78
C GLY A 201 -3.55 -11.54 -4.82
N ASP A 202 -3.11 -10.47 -4.15
CA ASP A 202 -3.99 -9.70 -3.25
C ASP A 202 -5.19 -9.10 -4.01
N ALA A 203 -4.98 -8.59 -5.23
CA ALA A 203 -6.05 -8.06 -6.06
C ALA A 203 -7.07 -9.13 -6.47
N LEU A 204 -6.62 -10.36 -6.78
CA LEU A 204 -7.54 -11.47 -7.03
C LEU A 204 -8.35 -11.81 -5.78
N LEU A 205 -7.71 -11.91 -4.62
CA LEU A 205 -8.38 -12.17 -3.35
C LEU A 205 -9.44 -11.09 -3.03
N ILE A 206 -9.14 -9.81 -3.26
CA ILE A 206 -10.10 -8.71 -3.09
C ILE A 206 -11.26 -8.87 -4.08
N SER A 207 -10.98 -9.10 -5.37
CA SER A 207 -12.00 -9.22 -6.42
C SER A 207 -12.96 -10.42 -6.25
N HIS A 208 -12.59 -11.36 -5.38
CA HIS A 208 -13.38 -12.54 -5.03
C HIS A 208 -13.89 -12.51 -3.58
N GLY A 209 -13.68 -11.42 -2.84
CA GLY A 209 -14.15 -11.28 -1.45
C GLY A 209 -13.46 -12.23 -0.47
N ARG A 210 -12.23 -12.68 -0.77
CA ARG A 210 -11.44 -13.63 0.03
C ARG A 210 -10.23 -13.00 0.72
N PHE A 211 -10.01 -11.71 0.51
CA PHE A 211 -8.91 -10.96 1.12
C PHE A 211 -9.00 -10.94 2.65
N ARG A 212 -7.82 -10.87 3.29
CA ARG A 212 -7.66 -10.64 4.73
C ARG A 212 -6.42 -9.83 4.99
N THR A 213 -6.47 -9.03 6.06
CA THR A 213 -5.37 -8.16 6.47
C THR A 213 -4.10 -8.89 6.91
N PRO A 214 -4.13 -10.01 7.65
CA PRO A 214 -2.91 -10.79 7.89
C PRO A 214 -2.38 -11.42 6.59
N TYR A 215 -1.06 -11.50 6.47
CA TYR A 215 -0.40 -12.22 5.38
C TYR A 215 -0.28 -13.72 5.68
N THR A 216 -0.32 -14.13 6.94
CA THR A 216 -0.36 -15.54 7.33
C THR A 216 -1.52 -16.26 6.62
N ALA A 217 -1.23 -17.42 6.01
CA ALA A 217 -2.15 -18.24 5.21
C ALA A 217 -2.76 -17.58 3.96
N ARG A 218 -2.25 -16.41 3.53
CA ARG A 218 -2.78 -15.72 2.36
C ARG A 218 -2.45 -16.44 1.05
N ASN A 219 -1.28 -17.08 0.96
CA ASN A 219 -0.93 -17.96 -0.15
C ASN A 219 -1.81 -19.20 -0.26
N GLN A 220 -2.17 -19.82 0.87
CA GLN A 220 -3.10 -20.95 0.90
C GLN A 220 -4.47 -20.52 0.35
N ARG A 221 -4.97 -19.36 0.78
CA ARG A 221 -6.23 -18.78 0.26
C ARG A 221 -6.18 -18.50 -1.23
N LEU A 222 -5.07 -17.95 -1.72
CA LEU A 222 -4.87 -17.73 -3.15
C LEU A 222 -4.83 -19.05 -3.91
N SER A 223 -4.13 -20.06 -3.37
CA SER A 223 -4.05 -21.40 -3.97
C SER A 223 -5.42 -22.07 -4.05
N THR A 224 -6.22 -22.00 -2.99
CA THR A 224 -7.61 -22.47 -3.00
C THR A 224 -8.45 -21.72 -4.03
N LEU A 225 -8.34 -20.39 -4.09
CA LEU A 225 -9.05 -19.58 -5.09
C LEU A 225 -8.72 -20.02 -6.52
N LEU A 226 -7.44 -20.19 -6.84
CA LEU A 226 -6.97 -20.58 -8.17
C LEU A 226 -7.33 -22.04 -8.52
N GLY A 227 -7.50 -22.91 -7.53
CA GLY A 227 -8.01 -24.28 -7.73
C GLY A 227 -9.51 -24.35 -7.97
N GLU A 228 -10.29 -23.45 -7.37
CA GLU A 228 -11.75 -23.43 -7.48
C GLU A 228 -12.27 -22.56 -8.63
N SER A 229 -11.51 -21.54 -9.04
CA SER A 229 -11.92 -20.57 -10.05
C SER A 229 -11.06 -20.67 -11.30
N ALA A 230 -11.70 -20.71 -12.46
CA ALA A 230 -11.02 -20.53 -13.74
C ALA A 230 -10.56 -19.07 -13.90
N VAL A 231 -9.37 -18.76 -13.39
CA VAL A 231 -8.67 -17.50 -13.65
C VAL A 231 -7.72 -17.74 -14.84
N PRO A 232 -7.96 -17.12 -16.01
CA PRO A 232 -7.22 -17.43 -17.24
C PRO A 232 -5.87 -16.68 -17.27
N LEU A 233 -4.93 -17.10 -16.42
CA LEU A 233 -3.57 -16.56 -16.39
C LEU A 233 -2.62 -17.46 -17.19
N ALA A 234 -1.71 -16.86 -17.95
CA ALA A 234 -0.71 -17.57 -18.74
C ALA A 234 0.59 -17.87 -17.96
N PHE A 235 0.62 -17.58 -16.67
CA PHE A 235 1.79 -17.72 -15.79
C PHE A 235 1.40 -18.31 -14.44
N ASP A 236 2.38 -18.87 -13.73
CA ASP A 236 2.15 -19.42 -12.39
C ASP A 236 2.14 -18.32 -11.32
N LEU A 237 0.96 -17.75 -11.09
CA LEU A 237 0.77 -16.75 -10.05
C LEU A 237 1.02 -17.30 -8.63
N ARG A 238 0.88 -18.61 -8.38
CA ARG A 238 1.13 -19.16 -7.03
C ARG A 238 2.59 -19.04 -6.67
N SER A 239 3.47 -19.53 -7.54
CA SER A 239 4.91 -19.44 -7.34
C SER A 239 5.38 -17.99 -7.20
N LEU A 240 4.92 -17.09 -8.08
CA LEU A 240 5.28 -15.67 -8.02
C LEU A 240 4.83 -15.00 -6.70
N TYR A 241 3.65 -15.38 -6.21
CA TYR A 241 3.09 -14.83 -4.99
C TYR A 241 3.79 -15.35 -3.72
N ASP A 242 4.13 -16.64 -3.69
CA ASP A 242 4.91 -17.25 -2.61
C ASP A 242 6.30 -16.62 -2.51
N GLU A 243 6.97 -16.41 -3.65
CA GLU A 243 8.25 -15.70 -3.71
C GLU A 243 8.13 -14.27 -3.16
N ALA A 244 7.08 -13.54 -3.56
CA ALA A 244 6.86 -12.18 -3.08
C ALA A 244 6.50 -12.10 -1.59
N LEU A 245 5.84 -13.12 -1.03
CA LEU A 245 5.64 -13.26 0.41
C LEU A 245 6.95 -13.56 1.14
N GLN A 246 7.78 -14.43 0.60
CA GLN A 246 9.10 -14.72 1.16
C GLN A 246 9.96 -13.46 1.16
N PHE A 247 10.01 -12.70 0.06
CA PHE A 247 10.66 -11.40 -0.01
C PHE A 247 10.13 -10.41 1.03
N LYS A 248 8.80 -10.38 1.24
CA LYS A 248 8.19 -9.47 2.22
C LYS A 248 8.74 -9.70 3.63
N PHE A 249 8.95 -10.96 4.02
CA PHE A 249 9.40 -11.32 5.36
C PHE A 249 10.93 -11.36 5.47
N TRP A 250 11.61 -11.86 4.44
CA TRP A 250 13.05 -12.09 4.37
C TRP A 250 13.65 -11.52 3.07
N PRO A 251 13.63 -10.19 2.89
CA PRO A 251 14.10 -9.52 1.66
C PRO A 251 15.59 -9.79 1.35
N GLY A 252 16.38 -10.17 2.36
CA GLY A 252 17.80 -10.54 2.20
C GLY A 252 18.03 -11.81 1.36
N GLU A 253 17.03 -12.69 1.25
CA GLU A 253 17.14 -13.92 0.46
C GLU A 253 17.07 -13.67 -1.06
N PHE A 254 16.74 -12.46 -1.47
CA PHE A 254 16.58 -12.06 -2.87
C PHE A 254 17.50 -10.89 -3.23
N PRO A 255 18.83 -11.02 -3.15
CA PRO A 255 19.76 -9.88 -3.26
C PRO A 255 19.72 -9.15 -4.61
N SER A 256 19.36 -9.84 -5.68
CA SER A 256 19.42 -9.32 -7.04
C SER A 256 18.25 -8.37 -7.35
N ALA A 257 18.56 -7.21 -7.91
CA ALA A 257 17.55 -6.36 -8.52
C ALA A 257 17.09 -6.97 -9.86
N PRO A 258 15.78 -6.93 -10.16
CA PRO A 258 15.28 -7.44 -11.42
C PRO A 258 15.74 -6.58 -12.60
N GLU A 259 16.07 -7.25 -13.70
CA GLU A 259 16.47 -6.62 -14.96
C GLU A 259 15.26 -6.08 -15.73
N ALA A 260 15.52 -5.32 -16.80
CA ALA A 260 14.47 -4.72 -17.63
C ALA A 260 13.48 -5.77 -18.19
N ALA A 261 14.00 -6.91 -18.66
CA ALA A 261 13.16 -8.00 -19.16
C ALA A 261 12.23 -8.58 -18.08
N GLN A 262 12.68 -8.65 -16.82
CA GLN A 262 11.86 -9.12 -15.71
C GLN A 262 10.78 -8.11 -15.33
N LEU A 263 11.07 -6.80 -15.36
CA LEU A 263 10.03 -5.77 -15.15
C LEU A 263 9.00 -5.77 -16.28
N ASP A 264 9.43 -5.95 -17.53
CA ASP A 264 8.53 -6.00 -18.68
C ASP A 264 7.63 -7.25 -18.62
N GLU A 265 8.18 -8.40 -18.21
CA GLU A 265 7.40 -9.61 -17.97
C GLU A 265 6.40 -9.41 -16.81
N LEU A 266 6.83 -8.84 -15.68
CA LEU A 266 5.91 -8.53 -14.58
C LEU A 266 4.83 -7.52 -14.99
N ALA A 267 5.13 -6.58 -15.89
CA ALA A 267 4.15 -5.65 -16.45
C ALA A 267 3.09 -6.39 -17.29
N ARG A 268 3.50 -7.39 -18.08
CA ARG A 268 2.61 -8.27 -18.84
C ARG A 268 1.69 -9.07 -17.91
N GLN A 269 2.25 -9.67 -16.87
CA GLN A 269 1.52 -10.41 -15.83
C GLN A 269 0.55 -9.50 -15.06
N TRP A 270 0.98 -8.29 -14.72
CA TRP A 270 0.12 -7.25 -14.16
C TRP A 270 -1.06 -6.95 -15.07
N GLY A 271 -0.82 -6.86 -16.39
CA GLY A 271 -1.85 -6.64 -17.41
C GLY A 271 -2.94 -7.72 -17.41
N GLU A 272 -2.55 -9.00 -17.37
CA GLU A 272 -3.49 -10.12 -17.33
C GLU A 272 -4.38 -10.06 -16.08
N VAL A 273 -3.78 -9.87 -14.90
CA VAL A 273 -4.51 -9.78 -13.63
C VAL A 273 -5.38 -8.54 -13.59
N PHE A 274 -4.88 -7.40 -14.07
CA PHE A 274 -5.62 -6.14 -14.12
C PHE A 274 -6.85 -6.24 -15.02
N LEU A 275 -6.73 -6.80 -16.22
CA LEU A 275 -7.88 -6.99 -17.12
C LEU A 275 -8.89 -7.98 -16.55
N TYR A 276 -8.44 -9.03 -15.87
CA TYR A 276 -9.33 -9.97 -15.18
C TYR A 276 -10.12 -9.28 -14.06
N VAL A 277 -9.42 -8.56 -13.17
CA VAL A 277 -10.03 -7.81 -12.06
C VAL A 277 -11.01 -6.75 -12.59
N GLU A 278 -10.61 -6.00 -13.60
CA GLU A 278 -11.46 -4.99 -14.22
C GLU A 278 -12.66 -5.59 -14.92
N GLY A 279 -12.50 -6.76 -15.54
CA GLY A 279 -13.61 -7.45 -16.18
C GLY A 279 -14.67 -7.92 -15.17
N ARG A 280 -14.22 -8.41 -14.01
CA ARG A 280 -15.12 -8.72 -12.89
C ARG A 280 -15.82 -7.48 -12.35
N ARG A 281 -15.08 -6.40 -12.08
CA ARG A 281 -15.64 -5.14 -11.57
C ARG A 281 -16.66 -4.52 -12.53
N ALA A 282 -16.37 -4.54 -13.83
CA ALA A 282 -17.21 -3.94 -14.86
C ALA A 282 -18.28 -4.90 -15.42
N HIS A 283 -18.32 -6.16 -14.95
CA HIS A 283 -19.18 -7.22 -15.46
C HIS A 283 -19.10 -7.39 -16.99
N ARG A 284 -17.89 -7.29 -17.56
CA ARG A 284 -17.63 -7.51 -18.99
C ARG A 284 -16.22 -8.06 -19.21
N ALA A 285 -16.02 -8.83 -20.27
CA ALA A 285 -14.66 -9.16 -20.70
C ALA A 285 -14.02 -7.98 -21.45
N PHE A 286 -12.70 -7.89 -21.40
CA PHE A 286 -11.90 -7.04 -22.26
C PHE A 286 -10.98 -7.95 -23.09
N ARG A 287 -10.91 -7.75 -24.41
CA ARG A 287 -10.05 -8.52 -25.32
C ARG A 287 -8.57 -8.20 -25.12
N GLY A 288 -8.26 -7.03 -24.56
CA GLY A 288 -6.90 -6.60 -24.29
C GLY A 288 -6.82 -5.20 -23.69
N ALA A 289 -5.59 -4.77 -23.39
CA ALA A 289 -5.31 -3.49 -22.75
C ALA A 289 -5.77 -2.27 -23.57
N ARG A 290 -5.69 -2.35 -24.91
CA ARG A 290 -6.18 -1.32 -25.84
C ARG A 290 -7.69 -1.09 -25.68
N GLU A 291 -8.49 -2.15 -25.74
CA GLU A 291 -9.95 -2.05 -25.56
C GLU A 291 -10.29 -1.50 -24.16
N TYR A 292 -9.56 -1.94 -23.14
CA TYR A 292 -9.73 -1.40 -21.79
C TYR A 292 -9.44 0.10 -21.72
N ALA A 293 -8.30 0.55 -22.27
CA ALA A 293 -7.89 1.95 -22.25
C ALA A 293 -8.89 2.86 -22.98
N ASP A 294 -9.45 2.38 -24.09
CA ASP A 294 -10.42 3.12 -24.90
C ASP A 294 -11.84 3.10 -24.30
N SER A 295 -12.10 2.22 -23.33
CA SER A 295 -13.44 2.10 -22.75
C SER A 295 -13.87 3.35 -21.96
N GLY A 296 -15.02 3.89 -22.35
CA GLY A 296 -15.58 5.13 -21.79
C GLY A 296 -16.16 5.02 -20.37
N GLY A 297 -16.33 3.81 -19.83
CA GLY A 297 -16.94 3.57 -18.52
C GLY A 297 -16.21 4.25 -17.36
N LEU A 298 -16.94 4.56 -16.29
CA LEU A 298 -16.38 5.14 -15.08
C LEU A 298 -15.89 4.03 -14.14
N ARG A 299 -14.69 4.21 -13.57
CA ARG A 299 -14.12 3.28 -12.58
C ARG A 299 -14.62 3.60 -11.19
N GLU A 300 -14.74 4.90 -10.89
CA GLU A 300 -15.17 5.41 -9.60
C GLU A 300 -16.40 6.33 -9.73
N PRO A 301 -17.62 5.79 -9.93
CA PRO A 301 -18.82 6.60 -10.13
C PRO A 301 -19.05 7.65 -9.04
N GLU A 302 -18.77 7.31 -7.78
CA GLU A 302 -18.93 8.20 -6.63
C GLU A 302 -18.07 9.48 -6.74
N GLN A 303 -16.82 9.34 -7.22
CA GLN A 303 -15.90 10.47 -7.42
C GLN A 303 -16.27 11.32 -8.65
N ASN A 304 -17.15 10.82 -9.52
CA ASN A 304 -17.56 11.45 -10.77
C ASN A 304 -19.03 11.92 -10.76
N SER A 305 -19.68 11.91 -9.60
CA SER A 305 -21.03 12.44 -9.43
C SER A 305 -21.08 13.97 -9.66
N PRO A 306 -22.24 14.54 -10.06
CA PRO A 306 -22.37 15.98 -10.33
C PRO A 306 -21.90 16.88 -9.18
N ARG A 307 -22.08 16.44 -7.92
CA ARG A 307 -21.61 17.13 -6.72
C ARG A 307 -20.08 17.28 -6.66
N GLN A 308 -19.34 16.39 -7.32
CA GLN A 308 -17.87 16.38 -7.33
C GLN A 308 -17.27 17.16 -8.52
N TRP A 309 -18.07 17.55 -9.51
CA TRP A 309 -17.57 18.19 -10.74
C TRP A 309 -16.78 19.48 -10.52
N PRO A 310 -17.21 20.43 -9.66
CA PRO A 310 -16.42 21.64 -9.42
C PRO A 310 -15.03 21.31 -8.86
N ARG A 311 -14.98 20.40 -7.88
CA ARG A 311 -13.73 19.91 -7.28
C ARG A 311 -12.84 19.23 -8.33
N ASN A 312 -13.42 18.40 -9.19
CA ASN A 312 -12.68 17.69 -10.22
C ASN A 312 -12.14 18.65 -11.30
N LEU A 313 -12.90 19.66 -11.71
CA LEU A 313 -12.45 20.69 -12.65
C LEU A 313 -11.24 21.45 -12.09
N VAL A 314 -11.30 21.87 -10.82
CA VAL A 314 -10.18 22.55 -10.14
C VAL A 314 -8.95 21.64 -10.08
N LYS A 315 -9.14 20.36 -9.72
CA LYS A 315 -8.02 19.39 -9.69
C LYS A 315 -7.41 19.20 -11.08
N ASN A 316 -8.20 19.02 -12.13
CA ASN A 316 -7.70 18.83 -13.49
C ASN A 316 -6.98 20.07 -14.05
N ARG A 317 -7.45 21.28 -13.73
CA ARG A 317 -6.78 22.52 -14.12
C ARG A 317 -5.35 22.63 -13.59
N ARG A 318 -5.05 22.08 -12.40
CA ARG A 318 -3.67 22.01 -11.86
C ARG A 318 -2.73 21.17 -12.73
N PHE A 319 -3.28 20.32 -13.60
CA PHE A 319 -2.55 19.49 -14.54
C PHE A 319 -2.70 19.98 -15.99
N GLY A 320 -3.22 21.18 -16.21
CA GLY A 320 -3.46 21.73 -17.55
C GLY A 320 -4.61 21.07 -18.31
N LEU A 321 -5.51 20.36 -17.62
CA LEU A 321 -6.61 19.62 -18.23
C LEU A 321 -7.97 20.26 -17.94
N TRP A 322 -8.86 20.19 -18.93
CA TRP A 322 -10.26 20.61 -18.81
C TRP A 322 -11.17 19.39 -18.82
N SER A 323 -11.44 18.85 -17.63
CA SER A 323 -12.26 17.66 -17.47
C SER A 323 -13.04 17.71 -16.15
N LEU A 324 -14.29 17.23 -16.19
CA LEU A 324 -15.12 17.04 -15.00
C LEU A 324 -14.91 15.67 -14.34
N ARG A 325 -14.21 14.76 -15.03
CA ARG A 325 -13.88 13.44 -14.48
C ARG A 325 -12.80 13.55 -13.41
N TYR A 326 -12.88 12.70 -12.40
CA TYR A 326 -11.83 12.62 -11.39
C TYR A 326 -10.48 12.29 -12.06
N PRO A 327 -9.35 12.99 -11.77
CA PRO A 327 -8.12 12.81 -12.54
C PRO A 327 -7.58 11.37 -12.57
N ARG A 328 -7.86 10.57 -11.53
CA ARG A 328 -7.47 9.16 -11.47
C ARG A 328 -8.09 8.30 -12.57
N GLU A 329 -9.26 8.69 -13.11
CA GLU A 329 -9.90 7.98 -14.24
C GLU A 329 -8.98 7.89 -15.47
N ARG A 330 -8.19 8.95 -15.72
CA ARG A 330 -7.20 8.93 -16.81
C ARG A 330 -6.07 7.95 -16.52
N LEU A 331 -5.63 7.88 -15.27
CA LEU A 331 -4.51 7.01 -14.87
C LEU A 331 -4.83 5.54 -15.13
N TYR A 332 -6.06 5.10 -14.84
CA TYR A 332 -6.46 3.71 -15.13
C TYR A 332 -6.29 3.35 -16.60
N ARG A 333 -6.63 4.27 -17.51
CA ARG A 333 -6.56 4.05 -18.96
C ARG A 333 -5.16 4.17 -19.52
N GLU A 334 -4.38 5.12 -18.98
CA GLU A 334 -3.05 5.43 -19.48
C GLU A 334 -1.99 4.45 -18.98
N LEU A 335 -2.16 3.87 -17.79
CA LEU A 335 -1.15 2.97 -17.20
C LEU A 335 -0.86 1.72 -18.06
N PRO A 336 -1.84 0.96 -18.57
CA PRO A 336 -1.55 -0.20 -19.42
C PRO A 336 -0.76 0.17 -20.68
N ILE A 337 -1.04 1.35 -21.25
CA ILE A 337 -0.32 1.88 -22.42
C ILE A 337 1.14 2.19 -22.04
N LEU A 338 1.36 2.88 -20.91
CA LEU A 338 2.69 3.24 -20.46
C LEU A 338 3.52 2.05 -19.98
N LEU A 339 2.89 0.98 -19.52
CA LEU A 339 3.56 -0.29 -19.20
C LEU A 339 3.89 -1.14 -20.43
N GLY A 340 3.61 -0.66 -21.65
CA GLY A 340 3.95 -1.37 -22.89
C GLY A 340 2.99 -2.49 -23.27
N LEU A 341 1.77 -2.52 -22.72
CA LEU A 341 0.76 -3.54 -23.02
C LEU A 341 -0.07 -3.23 -24.27
N CYS A 342 0.21 -2.11 -24.92
CA CYS A 342 -0.40 -1.65 -26.16
C CYS A 342 0.70 -1.29 -27.17
N GLU A 343 0.39 -0.53 -28.22
CA GLU A 343 1.41 -0.02 -29.12
C GLU A 343 2.45 0.87 -28.42
N ALA A 344 3.62 0.98 -29.06
CA ALA A 344 4.69 1.86 -28.61
C ALA A 344 4.19 3.29 -28.41
N VAL A 345 4.62 3.90 -27.32
CA VAL A 345 4.18 5.24 -26.91
C VAL A 345 5.18 6.27 -27.42
N PRO A 346 4.81 7.16 -28.36
CA PRO A 346 5.61 8.34 -28.66
C PRO A 346 5.81 9.16 -27.39
N ASP A 347 7.02 9.72 -27.22
CA ASP A 347 7.38 10.56 -26.07
C ASP A 347 7.13 9.89 -24.71
N TRP A 348 7.36 8.57 -24.64
CA TRP A 348 7.19 7.79 -23.40
C TRP A 348 7.85 8.44 -22.17
N PRO A 349 9.07 9.02 -22.23
CA PRO A 349 9.67 9.69 -21.08
C PRO A 349 8.84 10.85 -20.54
N GLU A 350 8.29 11.71 -21.39
CA GLU A 350 7.48 12.86 -20.95
C GLU A 350 6.10 12.40 -20.46
N ARG A 351 5.46 11.48 -21.20
CA ARG A 351 4.13 10.98 -20.85
C ARG A 351 4.12 10.24 -19.52
N SER A 352 5.12 9.39 -19.27
CA SER A 352 5.25 8.65 -18.01
C SER A 352 5.63 9.57 -16.84
N ALA A 353 6.43 10.62 -17.06
CA ALA A 353 6.69 11.65 -16.04
C ALA A 353 5.39 12.35 -15.63
N ARG A 354 4.60 12.84 -16.60
CA ARG A 354 3.31 13.48 -16.35
C ARG A 354 2.32 12.56 -15.65
N PHE A 355 2.28 11.28 -16.04
CA PHE A 355 1.48 10.27 -15.36
C PHE A 355 1.84 10.19 -13.87
N LEU A 356 3.14 10.07 -13.54
CA LEU A 356 3.60 9.96 -12.15
C LEU A 356 3.33 11.25 -11.37
N THR A 357 3.45 12.42 -11.99
CA THR A 357 3.07 13.71 -11.36
C THR A 357 1.59 13.72 -10.96
N VAL A 358 0.68 13.31 -11.84
CA VAL A 358 -0.75 13.24 -11.53
C VAL A 358 -1.01 12.18 -10.47
N TRP A 359 -0.41 10.99 -10.62
CA TRP A 359 -0.54 9.87 -9.68
C TRP A 359 -0.17 10.26 -8.24
N LYS A 360 0.98 10.93 -8.03
CA LYS A 360 1.44 11.41 -6.70
C LYS A 360 0.46 12.37 -6.01
N GLN A 361 -0.41 13.04 -6.77
CA GLN A 361 -1.35 14.04 -6.24
C GLN A 361 -2.74 13.47 -5.93
N VAL A 362 -3.07 12.30 -6.48
CA VAL A 362 -4.44 11.75 -6.43
C VAL A 362 -4.53 10.34 -5.86
N ASN A 363 -3.40 9.70 -5.55
CA ASN A 363 -3.36 8.43 -4.81
C ASN A 363 -2.90 8.62 -3.37
#